data_AF-A0A2S6NP84-F1
#
_entry.id   AF-A0A2S6NP84-F1
#
_cell.length_a   1.000
_cell.length_b   1.000
_cell.length_c   1.000
_cell.angle_alpha   90.00
_cell.angle_beta   90.00
_cell.angle_gamma   90.00
#
_symmetry.space_group_name_H-M   'P 1'
#
loop_
_entity.id
_entity.type
_entity.pdbx_description
1 polymer ?
#
loop_
_entity_poly.entity_id
_entity_poly.type
_entity_poly.pdbx_seq_one_letter_code
_entity_poly.pdbx_strand_id
1 'polypeptide(L)'
;MYRMGARKKRTTEPVIADMSLHVLAYLVVKAGFTFEAMRADYGYDVLSSPLTPMGEVENGLVYVQLKATNRIRVHNPSAWVLFRITKTDLDLWGSEQCPVYLVLFDAQAEVAYWLYLQNY
;
A
#
# COMPACT_ATOMS: atom_id res chain seq x y z
N MET A 1 -22.26 34.05 22.22
CA MET A 1 -22.27 33.78 20.76
C MET A 1 -20.97 33.08 20.41
N TYR A 2 -20.97 31.75 20.26
CA TYR A 2 -19.76 30.97 19.98
C TYR A 2 -19.44 31.09 18.49
N ARG A 3 -18.25 31.58 18.11
CA ARG A 3 -17.79 31.48 16.73
C ARG A 3 -17.61 29.99 16.42
N MET A 4 -18.45 29.42 15.53
CA MET A 4 -18.11 28.14 14.92
C MET A 4 -16.82 28.34 14.13
N GLY A 5 -15.69 27.90 14.69
CA GLY A 5 -14.41 27.88 13.99
C GLY A 5 -14.52 27.06 12.70
N ALA A 6 -13.64 27.34 11.74
CA ALA A 6 -13.59 26.57 10.50
C ALA A 6 -13.44 25.07 10.81
N ARG A 7 -14.36 24.25 10.29
CA ARG A 7 -14.29 22.79 10.45
C ARG A 7 -13.16 22.24 9.60
N LYS A 8 -12.46 21.20 10.09
CA LYS A 8 -11.44 20.49 9.31
C LYS A 8 -12.11 19.87 8.08
N LYS A 9 -11.63 20.25 6.88
CA LYS A 9 -12.07 19.67 5.60
C LYS A 9 -11.18 18.46 5.29
N ARG A 10 -11.79 17.30 5.01
CA ARG A 10 -11.05 16.14 4.50
C ARG A 10 -10.75 16.37 3.02
N THR A 11 -9.49 16.22 2.61
CA THR A 11 -9.10 16.27 1.20
C THR A 11 -9.21 14.89 0.57
N THR A 12 -9.01 14.78 -0.75
CA THR A 12 -9.14 13.51 -1.48
C THR A 12 -8.03 12.54 -1.10
N GLU A 13 -6.82 13.02 -0.82
CA GLU A 13 -5.63 12.19 -0.59
C GLU A 13 -5.79 11.29 0.65
N PRO A 14 -6.21 11.78 1.83
CA PRO A 14 -6.50 10.91 2.97
C PRO A 14 -7.64 9.92 2.72
N VAL A 15 -8.61 10.25 1.86
CA VAL A 15 -9.71 9.34 1.52
C VAL A 15 -9.17 8.15 0.72
N ILE A 16 -8.41 8.41 -0.35
CA ILE A 16 -7.90 7.34 -1.22
C ILE A 16 -6.79 6.52 -0.54
N ALA A 17 -6.02 7.13 0.37
CA ALA A 17 -5.08 6.41 1.23
C ALA A 17 -5.82 5.41 2.12
N ASP A 18 -6.87 5.84 2.83
CA ASP A 18 -7.68 4.94 3.65
C ASP A 18 -8.34 3.85 2.80
N MET A 19 -8.89 4.19 1.62
CA MET A 19 -9.46 3.20 0.70
C MET A 19 -8.42 2.14 0.30
N SER A 20 -7.20 2.55 -0.04
CA SER A 20 -6.14 1.63 -0.45
C SER A 20 -5.80 0.60 0.63
N LEU A 21 -5.79 1.02 1.91
CA LEU A 21 -5.53 0.13 3.04
C LEU A 21 -6.64 -0.92 3.19
N HIS A 22 -7.91 -0.52 3.05
CA HIS A 22 -9.04 -1.43 3.19
C HIS A 22 -9.13 -2.44 2.04
N VAL A 23 -8.88 -1.98 0.81
CA VAL A 23 -8.83 -2.87 -0.36
C VAL A 23 -7.69 -3.87 -0.21
N LEU A 24 -6.49 -3.41 0.18
CA LEU A 24 -5.36 -4.31 0.40
C LEU A 24 -5.65 -5.31 1.53
N ALA A 25 -6.23 -4.86 2.65
CA ALA A 25 -6.58 -5.74 3.76
C ALA A 25 -7.51 -6.88 3.31
N TYR A 26 -8.55 -6.55 2.54
CA TYR A 26 -9.44 -7.56 1.98
C TYR A 26 -8.70 -8.56 1.11
N LEU A 27 -7.83 -8.09 0.21
CA LEU A 27 -7.08 -8.96 -0.72
C LEU A 27 -6.07 -9.85 0.00
N VAL A 28 -5.28 -9.29 0.93
CA VAL A 28 -4.24 -10.00 1.70
C VAL A 28 -4.86 -11.07 2.59
N VAL A 29 -5.89 -10.72 3.37
CA VAL A 29 -6.57 -11.69 4.24
C VAL A 29 -7.23 -12.79 3.43
N LYS A 30 -7.89 -12.45 2.30
CA LYS A 30 -8.48 -13.43 1.40
C LYS A 30 -7.44 -14.37 0.77
N ALA A 31 -6.20 -13.90 0.58
CA ALA A 31 -5.10 -14.68 0.04
C ALA A 31 -4.44 -15.61 1.07
N GLY A 32 -4.89 -15.64 2.32
CA GLY A 32 -4.32 -16.52 3.36
C GLY A 32 -3.12 -15.91 4.07
N PHE A 33 -3.14 -14.60 4.29
CA PHE A 33 -2.10 -13.89 5.02
C PHE A 33 -2.69 -13.12 6.21
N THR A 34 -1.89 -12.87 7.24
CA THR A 34 -2.22 -11.88 8.27
C THR A 34 -2.16 -10.47 7.70
N PHE A 35 -2.82 -9.53 8.36
CA PHE A 35 -2.76 -8.12 7.98
C PHE A 35 -2.64 -7.25 9.21
N GLU A 36 -1.51 -6.54 9.31
CA GLU A 36 -1.28 -5.55 10.34
C GLU A 36 -0.95 -4.20 9.69
N ALA A 37 -1.87 -3.25 9.81
CA ALA A 37 -1.62 -1.88 9.38
C ALA A 37 -0.65 -1.19 10.36
N MET A 38 0.49 -0.77 9.86
CA MET A 38 1.49 -0.07 10.65
C MET A 38 1.12 1.41 10.74
N ARG A 39 1.22 1.95 11.96
CA ARG A 39 0.92 3.36 12.25
C ARG A 39 2.17 4.23 12.37
N ALA A 40 3.35 3.63 12.31
CA ALA A 40 4.61 4.33 12.50
C ALA A 40 5.18 4.77 11.13
N ASP A 41 5.65 6.01 11.03
CA ASP A 41 6.19 6.62 9.80
C ASP A 41 7.57 6.06 9.37
N TYR A 42 7.86 4.78 9.62
CA TYR A 42 9.15 4.16 9.28
C TYR A 42 9.21 3.60 7.86
N GLY A 43 8.36 4.10 6.96
CA GLY A 43 8.44 3.81 5.53
C GLY A 43 7.75 2.53 5.07
N TYR A 44 6.86 1.94 5.87
CA TYR A 44 6.04 0.80 5.47
C TYR A 44 4.63 0.95 6.03
N ASP A 45 3.61 0.55 5.27
CA ASP A 45 2.20 0.72 5.67
C ASP A 45 1.59 -0.59 6.22
N VAL A 46 2.09 -1.75 5.79
CA VAL A 46 1.55 -3.06 6.21
C VAL A 46 2.65 -4.08 6.48
N LEU A 47 2.46 -4.85 7.55
CA LEU A 47 3.19 -6.07 7.86
C LEU A 47 2.26 -7.26 7.73
N SER A 48 2.78 -8.35 7.16
CA SER A 48 1.99 -9.54 6.84
C SER A 48 2.83 -10.81 6.95
N SER A 49 2.19 -11.90 7.39
CA SER A 49 2.77 -13.26 7.46
C SER A 49 1.86 -14.25 6.74
N PRO A 50 2.43 -15.27 6.06
CA PRO A 50 1.63 -16.32 5.46
C PRO A 50 0.94 -17.16 6.54
N LEU A 51 -0.22 -17.73 6.18
CA LEU A 51 -0.93 -18.70 7.00
C LEU A 51 -0.89 -20.07 6.33
N THR A 52 -0.76 -21.13 7.14
CA THR A 52 -0.95 -22.50 6.69
C THR A 52 -2.39 -22.71 6.19
N PRO A 53 -2.69 -23.79 5.45
CA PRO A 53 -4.07 -24.14 5.09
C PRO A 53 -5.00 -24.34 6.30
N MET A 54 -4.44 -24.54 7.50
CA MET A 54 -5.15 -24.69 8.77
C MET A 54 -5.33 -23.35 9.51
N GLY A 55 -4.76 -22.26 8.98
CA GLY A 55 -4.84 -20.91 9.56
C GLY A 55 -3.76 -20.59 10.60
N GLU A 56 -2.69 -21.38 10.68
CA GLU A 56 -1.57 -21.14 11.59
C GLU A 56 -0.57 -20.16 10.96
N VAL A 57 0.06 -19.30 11.75
CA VAL A 57 1.07 -18.36 11.23
C VAL A 57 2.34 -19.10 10.86
N GLU A 58 2.81 -18.91 9.62
CA GLU A 58 4.09 -19.42 9.14
C GLU A 58 5.20 -18.38 9.27
N ASN A 59 6.44 -18.86 9.35
CA ASN A 59 7.61 -17.99 9.36
C ASN A 59 7.76 -17.26 8.03
N GLY A 60 8.11 -15.99 8.12
CA GLY A 60 8.25 -15.11 6.96
C GLY A 60 7.43 -13.84 7.17
N LEU A 61 8.03 -12.71 6.85
CA LEU A 61 7.38 -11.41 6.89
C LEU A 61 7.41 -10.82 5.49
N VAL A 62 6.30 -10.18 5.15
CA VAL A 62 6.15 -9.38 3.95
C VAL A 62 5.79 -7.98 4.38
N TYR A 63 6.54 -7.01 3.86
CA TYR A 63 6.23 -5.60 4.02
C TYR A 63 5.52 -5.08 2.77
N VAL A 64 4.59 -4.16 2.97
CA VAL A 64 3.93 -3.46 1.88
C VAL A 64 4.02 -1.96 2.12
N GLN A 65 4.45 -1.24 1.09
CA GLN A 65 4.23 0.18 0.98
C GLN A 65 3.05 0.45 0.05
N LEU A 66 2.07 1.18 0.52
CA LEU A 66 0.94 1.67 -0.25
C LEU A 66 1.24 3.06 -0.82
N LYS A 67 0.79 3.26 -2.06
CA LYS A 67 0.62 4.55 -2.70
C LYS A 67 -0.77 4.56 -3.34
N ALA A 68 -1.39 5.73 -3.44
CA ALA A 68 -2.71 5.88 -4.03
C ALA A 68 -2.75 7.07 -4.98
N THR A 69 -3.51 6.93 -6.07
CA THR A 69 -3.78 8.01 -7.03
C THR A 69 -5.19 7.87 -7.57
N ASN A 70 -5.81 8.99 -7.95
CA ASN A 70 -7.05 9.01 -8.73
C ASN A 70 -6.80 9.43 -10.19
N ARG A 71 -5.53 9.49 -10.58
CA ARG A 71 -5.06 9.89 -11.92
C ARG A 71 -3.86 9.03 -12.28
N ILE A 72 -4.13 7.77 -12.63
CA ILE A 72 -3.09 6.85 -13.06
C ILE A 72 -2.50 7.30 -14.41
N ARG A 73 -1.18 7.19 -14.56
CA ARG A 73 -0.48 7.47 -15.82
C ARG A 73 -0.03 6.15 -16.43
N VAL A 74 -0.72 5.74 -17.49
CA VAL A 74 -0.41 4.52 -18.24
C VAL A 74 0.31 4.88 -19.54
N HIS A 75 1.45 4.25 -19.80
CA HIS A 75 2.18 4.40 -21.05
C HIS A 75 1.85 3.25 -22.01
N ASN A 76 1.13 3.56 -23.09
CA ASN A 76 0.82 2.62 -24.17
C ASN A 76 1.98 2.62 -25.19
N PRO A 77 2.42 1.48 -25.79
CA PRO A 77 1.75 0.18 -25.98
C PRO A 77 2.05 -0.91 -24.93
N SER A 78 2.87 -0.63 -23.93
CA SER A 78 3.46 -1.66 -23.06
C SER A 78 2.79 -1.81 -21.69
N ALA A 79 1.67 -1.13 -21.44
CA ALA A 79 0.92 -1.15 -20.18
C ALA A 79 1.75 -0.83 -18.92
N TRP A 80 2.79 0.01 -19.05
CA TRP A 80 3.55 0.48 -17.88
C TRP A 80 2.77 1.54 -17.12
N VAL A 81 2.81 1.46 -15.79
CA VAL A 81 2.31 2.50 -14.91
C VAL A 81 3.48 3.35 -14.42
N LEU A 82 3.37 4.67 -14.58
CA LEU A 82 4.40 5.61 -14.14
C LEU A 82 4.00 6.24 -12.81
N PHE A 83 4.83 6.04 -11.78
CA PHE A 83 4.65 6.63 -10.46
C PHE A 83 5.97 7.15 -9.90
N ARG A 84 5.94 8.29 -9.22
CA ARG A 84 7.15 8.89 -8.62
C ARG A 84 7.31 8.39 -7.19
N ILE A 85 8.49 7.90 -6.88
CA ILE A 85 8.92 7.54 -5.52
C ILE A 85 10.20 8.32 -5.19
N THR A 86 10.47 8.53 -3.91
CA THR A 86 11.73 9.15 -3.51
C THR A 86 12.85 8.12 -3.59
N LYS A 87 14.08 8.59 -3.83
CA LYS A 87 15.25 7.69 -3.87
C LYS A 87 15.53 7.05 -2.50
N THR A 88 15.40 7.82 -1.42
CA THR A 88 15.63 7.32 -0.06
C THR A 88 14.66 6.20 0.31
N ASP A 89 13.38 6.33 -0.07
CA ASP A 89 12.39 5.27 0.10
C ASP A 89 12.79 4.01 -0.68
N LEU A 90 13.19 4.17 -1.94
CA LEU A 90 13.63 3.06 -2.79
C LEU A 90 14.86 2.35 -2.21
N ASP A 91 15.83 3.10 -1.71
CA ASP A 91 17.06 2.56 -1.10
C ASP A 91 16.73 1.81 0.22
N LEU A 92 15.81 2.35 1.05
CA LEU A 92 15.32 1.69 2.25
C LEU A 92 14.67 0.34 1.93
N TRP A 93 13.67 0.35 1.05
CA TRP A 93 12.92 -0.85 0.70
C TRP A 93 13.75 -1.88 -0.07
N GLY A 94 14.64 -1.42 -0.95
CA GLY A 94 15.49 -2.30 -1.75
C GLY A 94 16.57 -3.02 -0.93
N SER A 95 16.95 -2.47 0.22
CA SER A 95 17.90 -3.10 1.14
C SER A 95 17.24 -3.96 2.23
N GLU A 96 15.91 -4.00 2.27
CA GLU A 96 15.14 -4.84 3.20
C GLU A 96 15.34 -6.32 2.86
N GLN A 97 15.60 -7.12 3.90
CA GLN A 97 15.81 -8.56 3.77
C GLN A 97 14.49 -9.31 3.55
N CYS A 98 13.42 -8.80 4.16
CA CYS A 98 12.08 -9.33 3.93
C CYS A 98 11.52 -8.81 2.59
N PRO A 99 10.70 -9.59 1.86
CA PRO A 99 10.06 -9.10 0.65
C PRO A 99 9.28 -7.80 0.88
N VAL A 100 9.52 -6.80 0.03
CA VAL A 100 8.77 -5.53 0.02
C VAL A 100 7.95 -5.45 -1.25
N TYR A 101 6.63 -5.31 -1.10
CA TYR A 101 5.73 -5.01 -2.21
C TYR A 101 5.41 -3.53 -2.23
N LEU A 102 5.65 -2.88 -3.37
CA LEU A 102 5.10 -1.55 -3.64
C LEU A 102 3.74 -1.74 -4.31
N VAL A 103 2.69 -1.24 -3.67
CA VAL A 103 1.33 -1.31 -4.18
C VAL A 103 0.84 0.08 -4.53
N LEU A 104 0.39 0.25 -5.77
CA LEU A 104 -0.25 1.46 -6.25
C LEU A 104 -1.75 1.21 -6.45
N PHE A 105 -2.56 1.86 -5.63
CA PHE A 105 -4.01 1.85 -5.74
C PHE A 105 -4.50 2.96 -6.68
N ASP A 106 -5.24 2.57 -7.73
CA ASP A 106 -5.99 3.47 -8.59
C ASP A 106 -7.42 3.62 -8.04
N ALA A 107 -7.67 4.73 -7.36
CA ALA A 107 -8.96 5.01 -6.74
C ALA A 107 -10.06 5.32 -7.76
N GLN A 108 -9.73 5.61 -9.03
CA GLN A 108 -10.74 5.84 -10.05
C GLN A 108 -11.36 4.52 -10.55
N ALA A 109 -10.52 3.50 -10.74
CA ALA A 109 -10.96 2.17 -11.18
C ALA A 109 -11.14 1.17 -10.02
N GLU A 110 -10.76 1.56 -8.79
CA GLU A 110 -10.76 0.74 -7.59
C GLU A 110 -9.95 -0.56 -7.74
N VAL A 111 -8.80 -0.46 -8.42
CA VAL A 111 -7.87 -1.57 -8.63
C VAL A 111 -6.50 -1.28 -8.04
N ALA A 112 -5.78 -2.33 -7.65
CA ALA A 112 -4.42 -2.23 -7.15
C ALA A 112 -3.43 -2.90 -8.11
N TYR A 113 -2.33 -2.21 -8.39
CA TYR A 113 -1.16 -2.75 -9.07
C TYR A 113 -0.07 -3.00 -8.02
N TRP A 114 0.73 -4.04 -8.20
CA TRP A 114 1.80 -4.37 -7.25
C TRP A 114 3.10 -4.68 -7.96
N LEU A 115 4.19 -4.43 -7.26
CA LEU A 115 5.55 -4.74 -7.67
C LEU A 115 6.30 -5.35 -6.50
N TYR A 116 6.88 -6.54 -6.68
CA TYR A 116 7.89 -7.07 -5.76
C TYR A 116 9.21 -6.32 -6.02
N LEU A 117 9.54 -5.40 -5.12
CA LEU A 117 10.53 -4.37 -5.39
C LEU A 117 11.95 -4.94 -5.58
N GLN A 118 12.34 -5.92 -4.76
CA GLN A 118 13.68 -6.50 -4.82
C GLN A 118 13.92 -7.40 -6.05
N ASN A 119 12.87 -7.73 -6.82
CA ASN A 119 12.95 -8.58 -8.02
C ASN A 119 12.59 -7.82 -9.32
N TYR A 120 12.60 -6.49 -9.27
CA TYR A 120 12.39 -5.61 -10.42
C TYR A 120 13.71 -5.12 -11.00
#